data_AF-A0A971NFS4-F1
#
_entry.id   AF-A0A971NFS4-F1
#
_cell.length_a   1.000
_cell.length_b   1.000
_cell.length_c   1.000
_cell.angle_alpha   90.00
_cell.angle_beta   90.00
_cell.angle_gamma   90.00
#
_symmetry.space_group_name_H-M   'P 1'
#
loop_
_entity.id
_entity.type
_entity.pdbx_description
1 polymer ?
#
loop_
_entity_poly.entity_id
_entity_poly.type
_entity_poly.pdbx_seq_one_letter_code
_entity_poly.pdbx_strand_id
1 'polypeptide(L)'
;MAQDAGARVLTTGEGLIEGTIVVAGRGDFLRNYPDLVQRFKKVQQASLDYMKNNPEETCQITAEEIAASVDDVKLMLPWYDFDPEIKPSDIEELKRTQDFLFDNGMLVEKINIEDIIAKI
;
A
#
# COMPACT_ATOMS: atom_id res chain seq x y z
N MET A 1 -13.16 12.90 10.10
CA MET A 1 -12.74 13.32 8.73
C MET A 1 -12.86 14.84 8.48
N ALA A 2 -12.21 15.40 7.44
CA ALA A 2 -12.31 16.83 7.10
C ALA A 2 -13.75 17.28 6.75
N GLN A 3 -14.57 16.36 6.25
CA GLN A 3 -15.98 16.59 5.93
C GLN A 3 -16.81 16.88 7.19
N ASP A 4 -16.47 16.29 8.33
CA ASP A 4 -17.14 16.55 9.61
C ASP A 4 -16.89 17.98 10.10
N ALA A 5 -15.79 18.59 9.66
CA ALA A 5 -15.48 20.00 9.87
C ALA A 5 -16.12 20.92 8.82
N GLY A 6 -17.01 20.41 7.96
CA GLY A 6 -17.73 21.17 6.93
C GLY A 6 -17.03 21.25 5.57
N ALA A 7 -15.94 20.50 5.35
CA ALA A 7 -15.33 20.40 4.03
C ALA A 7 -16.23 19.60 3.06
N ARG A 8 -16.08 19.86 1.76
CA ARG A 8 -16.74 19.09 0.69
C ARG A 8 -15.72 18.53 -0.29
N VAL A 9 -15.96 17.33 -0.80
CA VAL A 9 -15.16 16.75 -1.87
C VAL A 9 -15.40 17.55 -3.15
N LEU A 10 -14.33 18.06 -3.77
CA LEU A 10 -14.40 18.75 -5.07
C LEU A 10 -14.01 17.84 -6.23
N THR A 11 -13.04 16.97 -5.99
CA THR A 11 -12.54 15.95 -6.93
C THR A 11 -11.87 14.84 -6.13
N THR A 12 -11.68 13.66 -6.73
CA THR A 12 -10.87 12.56 -6.21
C THR A 12 -9.67 12.31 -7.14
N GLY A 13 -8.75 11.44 -6.72
CA GLY A 13 -7.66 10.94 -7.56
C GLY A 13 -8.07 9.78 -8.48
N GLU A 14 -9.36 9.42 -8.53
CA GLU A 14 -9.85 8.28 -9.30
C GLU A 14 -9.52 8.44 -10.79
N GLY A 15 -8.89 7.41 -11.37
CA GLY A 15 -8.39 7.41 -12.75
C GLY A 15 -7.11 8.22 -12.97
N LEU A 16 -6.59 8.91 -11.96
CA LEU A 16 -5.34 9.68 -12.02
C LEU A 16 -4.17 8.94 -11.37
N ILE A 17 -4.40 8.35 -10.20
CA ILE A 17 -3.43 7.56 -9.43
C ILE A 17 -4.15 6.35 -8.80
N GLU A 18 -3.52 5.17 -8.79
CA GLU A 18 -4.11 4.00 -8.10
C GLU A 18 -3.72 3.92 -6.62
N GLY A 19 -2.71 4.68 -6.17
CA GLY A 19 -2.31 4.71 -4.76
C GLY A 19 -1.60 3.44 -4.27
N THR A 20 -0.80 2.81 -5.14
CA THR A 20 -0.05 1.57 -4.85
C THR A 20 0.84 1.71 -3.60
N ILE A 21 0.72 0.75 -2.67
CA ILE A 21 1.57 0.64 -1.47
C ILE A 21 2.53 -0.53 -1.65
N VAL A 22 3.83 -0.30 -1.42
CA VAL A 22 4.87 -1.32 -1.59
C VAL A 22 5.54 -1.69 -0.27
N VAL A 23 5.90 -2.97 -0.12
CA VAL A 23 6.81 -3.43 0.94
C VAL A 23 8.21 -3.55 0.34
N ALA A 24 9.14 -2.73 0.83
CA ALA A 24 10.52 -2.72 0.36
C ALA A 24 11.47 -3.39 1.35
N GLY A 25 12.44 -4.14 0.82
CA GLY A 25 13.51 -4.77 1.60
C GLY A 25 14.87 -4.56 0.95
N ARG A 26 15.95 -4.47 1.75
CA ARG A 26 17.31 -4.32 1.23
C ARG A 26 17.71 -5.59 0.46
N GLY A 27 18.27 -5.44 -0.75
CA GLY A 27 18.65 -6.58 -1.59
C GLY A 27 19.56 -7.62 -0.91
N ASP A 28 20.57 -7.18 -0.14
CA ASP A 28 21.43 -8.11 0.62
C ASP A 28 20.66 -8.86 1.73
N PHE A 29 19.66 -8.21 2.34
CA PHE A 29 18.85 -8.87 3.36
C PHE A 29 18.00 -9.98 2.74
N LEU A 30 17.37 -9.70 1.59
CA LEU A 30 16.57 -10.67 0.86
C LEU A 30 17.40 -11.90 0.44
N ARG A 31 18.65 -11.69 0.02
CA ARG A 31 19.56 -12.77 -0.39
C ARG A 31 20.12 -13.58 0.78
N ASN A 32 20.51 -12.90 1.85
CA ASN A 32 21.24 -13.54 2.96
C ASN A 32 20.33 -14.15 4.02
N TYR A 33 19.07 -13.73 4.10
CA TYR A 33 18.10 -14.19 5.10
C TYR A 33 16.76 -14.63 4.49
N PRO A 34 16.76 -15.56 3.51
CA PRO A 34 15.53 -15.97 2.83
C PRO A 34 14.50 -16.61 3.78
N ASP A 35 14.94 -17.26 4.86
CA ASP A 35 14.09 -17.82 5.90
C ASP A 35 13.30 -16.73 6.65
N LEU A 36 13.94 -15.60 6.96
CA LEU A 36 13.27 -14.45 7.57
C LEU A 36 12.29 -13.78 6.61
N VAL A 37 12.61 -13.73 5.30
CA VAL A 37 11.69 -13.23 4.27
C VAL A 37 10.44 -14.11 4.18
N GLN A 38 10.59 -15.44 4.14
CA GLN A 38 9.44 -16.35 4.12
C GLN A 38 8.62 -16.25 5.42
N ARG A 39 9.29 -16.07 6.57
CA ARG A 39 8.58 -15.82 7.84
C ARG A 39 7.78 -14.53 7.80
N PHE A 40 8.32 -13.45 7.24
CA PHE A 40 7.61 -12.20 7.07
C PHE A 40 6.36 -12.38 6.20
N LYS A 41 6.49 -13.01 5.01
CA LYS A 41 5.34 -13.30 4.12
C LYS A 41 4.25 -14.10 4.85
N LYS A 42 4.64 -15.10 5.64
CA LYS A 42 3.70 -15.89 6.44
C LYS A 42 2.94 -15.06 7.48
N VAL A 43 3.65 -14.17 8.19
CA VAL A 43 3.02 -13.30 9.20
C VAL A 43 2.11 -12.27 8.53
N GLN A 44 2.51 -11.72 7.38
CA GLN A 44 1.68 -10.82 6.58
C GLN A 44 0.37 -11.52 6.17
N GLN A 45 0.44 -12.74 5.62
CA GLN A 45 -0.76 -13.50 5.26
C GLN A 45 -1.65 -13.78 6.48
N ALA A 46 -1.06 -14.20 7.60
CA ALA A 46 -1.81 -14.43 8.84
C ALA A 46 -2.50 -13.15 9.36
N SER A 47 -1.88 -11.98 9.14
CA SER A 47 -2.47 -10.69 9.49
C SER A 47 -3.66 -10.36 8.59
N LEU A 48 -3.55 -10.59 7.28
CA LEU A 48 -4.66 -10.43 6.33
C LEU A 48 -5.84 -11.37 6.68
N ASP A 49 -5.53 -12.63 7.00
CA ASP A 49 -6.54 -13.59 7.44
C ASP A 49 -7.21 -13.15 8.75
N TYR A 50 -6.42 -12.61 9.70
CA TYR A 50 -6.95 -12.06 10.93
C TYR A 50 -7.87 -10.87 10.67
N MET A 51 -7.47 -9.93 9.81
CA MET A 51 -8.28 -8.77 9.45
C MET A 51 -9.64 -9.17 8.87
N LYS A 52 -9.63 -10.15 7.97
CA LYS A 52 -10.84 -10.69 7.36
C LYS A 52 -11.78 -11.35 8.37
N ASN A 53 -11.22 -12.08 9.34
CA ASN A 53 -11.99 -12.82 10.34
C ASN A 53 -12.40 -11.97 11.55
N ASN A 54 -11.74 -10.83 11.79
CA ASN A 54 -11.96 -9.97 12.95
C ASN A 54 -12.09 -8.48 12.52
N PRO A 55 -13.07 -8.13 11.65
CA PRO A 55 -13.16 -6.80 11.06
C PRO A 55 -13.41 -5.69 12.07
N GLU A 56 -14.19 -5.93 13.13
CA GLU A 56 -14.48 -4.93 14.17
C GLU A 56 -13.24 -4.61 15.00
N GLU A 57 -12.55 -5.64 15.49
CA GLU A 57 -11.30 -5.48 16.26
C GLU A 57 -10.19 -4.86 15.41
N THR A 58 -10.10 -5.24 14.14
CA THR A 58 -9.17 -4.62 13.19
C THR A 58 -9.41 -3.12 13.05
N CYS A 59 -10.68 -2.70 12.95
CA CYS A 59 -11.01 -1.28 12.88
C CYS A 59 -10.68 -0.55 14.19
N GLN A 60 -10.84 -1.20 15.35
CA GLN A 60 -10.46 -0.63 16.66
C GLN A 60 -8.95 -0.45 16.77
N ILE A 61 -8.16 -1.49 16.50
CA ILE A 61 -6.69 -1.43 16.50
C ILE A 61 -6.19 -0.32 15.57
N THR A 62 -6.74 -0.27 14.35
CA THR A 62 -6.34 0.74 13.37
C THR A 62 -6.71 2.14 13.85
N ALA A 63 -7.92 2.34 14.39
CA ALA A 63 -8.39 3.64 14.87
C ALA A 63 -7.52 4.19 16.00
N GLU A 64 -7.10 3.32 16.93
CA GLU A 64 -6.16 3.65 17.99
C GLU A 64 -4.79 4.07 17.43
N GLU A 65 -4.24 3.31 16.48
CA GLU A 65 -2.92 3.57 15.90
C GLU A 65 -2.86 4.89 15.12
N ILE A 66 -3.88 5.19 14.31
CA ILE A 66 -3.90 6.41 13.48
C ILE A 66 -4.57 7.61 14.18
N ALA A 67 -4.95 7.46 15.45
CA ALA A 67 -5.67 8.45 16.24
C ALA A 67 -6.94 8.99 15.55
N ALA A 68 -7.72 8.10 14.94
CA ALA A 68 -8.98 8.40 14.27
C ALA A 68 -10.17 7.71 14.96
N SER A 69 -11.41 8.01 14.54
CA SER A 69 -12.56 7.25 15.01
C SER A 69 -12.67 5.91 14.27
N VAL A 70 -13.31 4.92 14.91
CA VAL A 70 -13.61 3.63 14.27
C VAL A 70 -14.48 3.81 13.02
N ASP A 71 -15.38 4.81 13.02
CA ASP A 71 -16.23 5.10 11.87
C ASP A 71 -15.44 5.71 10.71
N ASP A 72 -14.44 6.57 10.98
CA ASP A 72 -13.52 7.05 9.96
C ASP A 72 -12.75 5.87 9.33
N VAL A 73 -12.26 4.93 10.15
CA VAL A 73 -11.54 3.74 9.64
C VAL A 73 -12.45 2.89 8.75
N LYS A 74 -13.69 2.65 9.17
CA LYS A 74 -14.68 1.91 8.35
C LYS A 74 -14.98 2.61 7.03
N LEU A 75 -14.94 3.95 6.99
CA LEU A 75 -15.12 4.71 5.75
C LEU A 75 -13.93 4.57 4.80
N MET A 76 -12.71 4.48 5.34
CA MET A 76 -11.47 4.35 4.56
C MET A 76 -11.19 2.92 4.12
N LEU A 77 -11.61 1.92 4.90
CA LEU A 77 -11.31 0.50 4.66
C LEU A 77 -11.63 0.02 3.23
N PRO A 78 -12.77 0.40 2.61
CA PRO A 78 -13.10 -0.02 1.24
C PRO A 78 -12.21 0.59 0.15
N TRP A 79 -11.34 1.54 0.47
CA TRP A 79 -10.39 2.11 -0.50
C TRP A 79 -9.22 1.18 -0.81
N TYR A 80 -9.08 0.07 -0.07
CA TYR A 80 -7.99 -0.89 -0.19
C TYR A 80 -8.53 -2.30 -0.47
N ASP A 81 -7.87 -3.05 -1.36
CA ASP A 81 -8.16 -4.47 -1.60
C ASP A 81 -7.33 -5.41 -0.70
N PHE A 82 -6.26 -4.88 -0.08
CA PHE A 82 -5.30 -5.59 0.76
C PHE A 82 -4.71 -6.85 0.10
N ASP A 83 -4.65 -6.86 -1.23
CA ASP A 83 -4.07 -7.98 -1.98
C ASP A 83 -2.54 -7.89 -1.96
N PRO A 84 -1.82 -8.88 -1.39
CA PRO A 84 -0.37 -8.86 -1.34
C PRO A 84 0.28 -9.32 -2.65
N GLU A 85 -0.48 -9.81 -3.63
CA GLU A 85 0.06 -10.26 -4.91
C GLU A 85 0.46 -9.07 -5.79
N ILE A 86 1.69 -9.10 -6.32
CA ILE A 86 2.15 -8.12 -7.30
C ILE A 86 1.54 -8.47 -8.66
N LYS A 87 0.60 -7.64 -9.12
CA LYS A 87 -0.09 -7.78 -10.40
C LYS A 87 0.66 -7.03 -11.50
N PRO A 88 0.48 -7.40 -12.79
CA PRO A 88 1.02 -6.62 -13.90
C PRO A 88 0.56 -5.16 -13.90
N SER A 89 -0.66 -4.88 -13.43
CA SER A 89 -1.19 -3.52 -13.29
C SER A 89 -0.36 -2.68 -12.33
N ASP A 90 0.11 -3.25 -11.22
CA ASP A 90 0.93 -2.53 -10.23
C ASP A 90 2.26 -2.09 -10.83
N ILE A 91 2.87 -2.93 -11.68
CA ILE A 91 4.12 -2.61 -12.37
C ILE A 91 3.90 -1.47 -13.36
N GLU A 92 2.81 -1.51 -14.12
CA GLU A 92 2.46 -0.44 -15.06
C GLU A 92 2.13 0.87 -14.35
N GLU A 93 1.47 0.81 -13.20
CA GLU A 93 1.20 2.02 -12.40
C GLU A 93 2.47 2.61 -11.79
N LEU A 94 3.41 1.78 -11.33
CA LEU A 94 4.73 2.26 -10.89
C LEU A 94 5.50 2.94 -12.02
N LYS A 95 5.41 2.43 -13.25
CA LYS A 95 6.00 3.08 -14.44
C LYS A 95 5.33 4.43 -14.73
N ARG A 96 3.99 4.48 -14.71
CA ARG A 96 3.23 5.73 -14.90
C ARG A 96 3.57 6.76 -13.83
N THR A 97 3.69 6.33 -12.59
CA THR A 97 4.11 7.18 -11.46
C THR A 97 5.53 7.69 -11.68
N GLN A 98 6.47 6.83 -12.09
CA GLN A 98 7.84 7.24 -12.42
C GLN A 98 7.86 8.29 -13.55
N ASP A 99 7.10 8.06 -14.62
CA ASP A 99 7.01 8.98 -15.75
C ASP A 99 6.45 10.33 -15.31
N PHE A 100 5.36 10.34 -14.55
CA PHE A 100 4.79 11.56 -13.99
C PHE A 100 5.80 12.32 -13.11
N LEU A 101 6.51 11.63 -12.22
CA LEU A 101 7.51 12.26 -11.36
C LEU A 101 8.69 12.82 -12.14
N PHE A 102 9.16 12.10 -13.15
CA PHE A 102 10.26 12.53 -14.01
C PHE A 102 9.88 13.73 -14.87
N ASP A 103 8.73 13.67 -15.55
CA ASP A 103 8.25 14.73 -16.44
C ASP A 103 7.99 16.05 -15.70
N ASN A 104 7.67 15.97 -14.41
CA ASN A 104 7.48 17.12 -13.53
C ASN A 104 8.74 17.52 -12.74
N GLY A 105 9.91 16.94 -13.04
CA GLY A 105 11.19 17.29 -12.41
C GLY A 105 11.31 16.89 -10.93
N MET A 106 10.45 15.98 -10.45
CA MET A 106 10.49 15.43 -9.09
C MET A 106 11.41 14.21 -8.98
N LEU A 107 11.78 13.61 -10.12
CA LEU A 107 12.74 12.50 -10.21
C LEU A 107 13.87 12.87 -11.16
N VAL A 108 15.12 12.59 -10.77
CA VAL A 108 16.31 12.96 -11.56
C VAL A 108 16.58 11.94 -12.68
N GLU A 109 16.35 10.65 -12.41
CA GLU A 109 16.64 9.56 -13.35
C GLU A 109 15.55 8.50 -13.29
N LYS A 110 15.26 7.86 -14.42
CA LYS A 110 14.37 6.71 -14.51
C LYS A 110 15.13 5.43 -14.22
N ILE A 111 14.46 4.48 -13.56
CA ILE A 111 14.93 3.11 -13.39
C ILE A 111 14.04 2.13 -14.15
N ASN A 112 14.54 0.91 -14.31
CA ASN A 112 13.74 -0.22 -14.77
C ASN A 112 12.99 -0.82 -13.56
N ILE A 113 11.66 -0.67 -13.53
CA ILE A 113 10.83 -1.06 -12.38
C ILE A 113 10.93 -2.58 -12.13
N GLU A 114 11.08 -3.37 -13.19
CA GLU A 114 11.20 -4.81 -13.12
C GLU A 114 12.45 -5.29 -12.37
N ASP A 115 13.51 -4.47 -12.34
CA ASP A 115 14.77 -4.82 -11.67
C ASP A 115 14.68 -4.70 -10.14
N ILE A 116 13.69 -3.95 -9.62
CA ILE A 116 13.48 -3.77 -8.18
C ILE A 116 12.46 -4.76 -7.59
N ILE A 117 11.87 -5.63 -8.42
CA ILE A 117 10.94 -6.67 -7.98
C ILE A 117 11.74 -7.86 -7.43
N ALA A 118 11.54 -8.14 -6.14
CA ALA A 118 12.16 -9.29 -5.49
C ALA A 118 11.56 -10.60 -6.02
N LYS A 119 12.43 -11.49 -6.53
CA LYS A 119 12.06 -12.85 -6.96
C LYS A 119 12.21 -13.80 -5.76
N ILE A 120 11.22 -13.81 -4.87
CA ILE A 120 11.22 -14.48 -3.55
C ILE A 120 10.04 -15.40 -3.29
#